data_AF-A0A3C1U8X5-F1
#
_entry.id   AF-A0A3C1U8X5-F1
#
_cell.length_a   1.000
_cell.length_b   1.000
_cell.length_c   1.000
_cell.angle_alpha   90.00
_cell.angle_beta   90.00
_cell.angle_gamma   90.00
#
_symmetry.space_group_name_H-M   'P 1'
#
loop_
_entity.id
_entity.type
_entity.pdbx_description
1 polymer ?
#
loop_
_entity_poly.entity_id
_entity_poly.type
_entity_poly.pdbx_seq_one_letter_code
_entity_poly.pdbx_strand_id
1 'polypeptide(L)'
;MNILYFHSNLLRDTYRCRQVRFRLWGFMRHTDIDAIFIAESDKADVGELQALKTQLGEFGCLILDKSGKYRIDDELIVFEPLSLLVDDQRFIPLDGSVILIETQPEIHGNYIALDFFADEDFADYHGEIDAQSLIELKDLMNGRPKRNKSHLN
;
A
#
# COMPACT_ATOMS: atom_id res chain seq x y z
N MET A 1 -14.51 -0.70 -5.23
CA MET A 1 -13.20 -0.85 -5.87
C MET A 1 -12.12 -0.53 -4.85
N ASN A 2 -11.04 -1.30 -4.83
CA ASN A 2 -9.88 -1.10 -3.98
C ASN A 2 -8.69 -0.69 -4.85
N ILE A 3 -8.16 0.49 -4.60
CA ILE A 3 -7.02 1.06 -5.30
C ILE A 3 -5.83 1.10 -4.34
N LEU A 4 -4.67 0.60 -4.76
CA LEU A 4 -3.41 0.90 -4.09
C LEU A 4 -2.72 2.07 -4.78
N TYR A 5 -2.26 3.05 -4.00
CA TYR A 5 -1.55 4.21 -4.52
C TYR A 5 -0.29 4.49 -3.70
N PHE A 6 0.86 4.55 -4.35
CA PHE A 6 2.13 4.80 -3.68
C PHE A 6 3.17 5.47 -4.58
N HIS A 7 4.21 6.01 -3.96
CA HIS A 7 5.33 6.62 -4.67
C HIS A 7 6.30 5.55 -5.20
N SER A 8 6.87 5.79 -6.37
CA SER A 8 7.91 4.95 -6.98
C SER A 8 9.18 4.75 -6.15
N ASN A 9 9.39 5.47 -5.03
CA ASN A 9 10.51 5.22 -4.13
C ASN A 9 10.45 3.84 -3.46
N LEU A 10 9.26 3.25 -3.35
CA LEU A 10 9.03 1.87 -2.91
C LEU A 10 9.72 0.84 -3.82
N LEU A 11 10.06 1.24 -5.05
CA LEU A 11 10.64 0.37 -6.06
C LEU A 11 12.14 0.15 -5.88
N ARG A 12 12.82 1.07 -5.19
CA ARG A 12 14.27 1.03 -4.98
C ARG A 12 14.71 -0.34 -4.48
N ASP A 13 15.84 -0.83 -4.97
CA ASP A 13 16.37 -2.12 -4.54
C ASP A 13 17.15 -2.05 -3.21
N THR A 14 16.49 -1.57 -2.15
CA THR A 14 17.03 -1.60 -0.79
C THR A 14 16.44 -2.76 0.02
N TYR A 15 17.14 -3.22 1.06
CA TYR A 15 16.64 -4.26 1.97
C TYR A 15 15.25 -3.92 2.54
N ARG A 16 15.04 -2.66 2.94
CA ARG A 16 13.76 -2.19 3.48
C ARG A 16 12.65 -2.22 2.43
N CYS A 17 12.90 -1.67 1.25
CA CYS A 17 11.93 -1.71 0.16
C CYS A 17 11.53 -3.16 -0.18
N ARG A 18 12.48 -4.11 -0.17
CA ARG A 18 12.18 -5.54 -0.38
C ARG A 18 11.25 -6.10 0.69
N GLN A 19 11.51 -5.84 1.97
CA GLN A 19 10.65 -6.28 3.07
C GLN A 19 9.25 -5.68 2.99
N VAL A 20 9.18 -4.39 2.67
CA VAL A 20 7.92 -3.68 2.52
C VAL A 20 7.12 -4.24 1.36
N ARG A 21 7.74 -4.45 0.18
CA ARG A 21 7.11 -5.13 -0.96
C ARG A 21 6.61 -6.53 -0.59
N PHE A 22 7.39 -7.30 0.16
CA PHE A 22 6.97 -8.62 0.64
C PHE A 22 5.69 -8.56 1.49
N ARG A 23 5.61 -7.61 2.44
CA ARG A 23 4.40 -7.40 3.25
C ARG A 23 3.22 -6.92 2.40
N LEU A 24 3.46 -6.02 1.45
CA LEU A 24 2.44 -5.52 0.53
C LEU A 24 1.87 -6.66 -0.34
N TRP A 25 2.71 -7.52 -0.89
CA TRP A 25 2.26 -8.72 -1.62
C TRP A 25 1.45 -9.66 -0.73
N GLY A 26 1.87 -9.86 0.52
CA GLY A 26 1.10 -10.62 1.50
C GLY A 26 -0.29 -10.02 1.72
N PHE A 27 -0.38 -8.70 1.86
CA PHE A 27 -1.64 -7.97 1.98
C PHE A 27 -2.53 -8.12 0.73
N MET A 28 -1.95 -7.99 -0.47
CA MET A 28 -2.65 -8.13 -1.75
C MET A 28 -3.16 -9.56 -2.00
N ARG A 29 -2.57 -10.60 -1.37
CA ARG A 29 -3.11 -11.97 -1.45
C ARG A 29 -4.41 -12.16 -0.67
N HIS A 30 -4.71 -11.26 0.25
CA HIS A 30 -5.89 -11.32 1.12
C HIS A 30 -6.87 -10.18 0.87
N THR A 31 -6.54 -9.27 -0.03
CA THR A 31 -7.33 -8.10 -0.38
C THR A 31 -7.43 -8.04 -1.89
N ASP A 32 -8.64 -8.03 -2.42
CA ASP A 32 -8.86 -7.91 -3.86
C ASP A 32 -8.51 -6.48 -4.27
N ILE A 33 -7.43 -6.30 -5.03
CA ILE A 33 -6.96 -4.98 -5.49
C ILE A 33 -7.29 -4.86 -6.97
N ASP A 34 -8.13 -3.91 -7.33
CA ASP A 34 -8.58 -3.71 -8.69
C ASP A 34 -7.55 -2.93 -9.52
N ALA A 35 -6.93 -1.92 -8.89
CA ALA A 35 -5.98 -1.05 -9.55
C ALA A 35 -4.82 -0.61 -8.65
N ILE A 36 -3.67 -0.39 -9.26
CA ILE A 36 -2.45 0.13 -8.64
C ILE A 36 -2.01 1.36 -9.40
N PHE A 37 -1.83 2.46 -8.67
CA PHE A 37 -1.26 3.70 -9.17
C PHE A 37 0.14 3.90 -8.60
N ILE A 38 1.09 4.24 -9.46
CA ILE A 38 2.50 4.45 -9.07
C ILE A 38 2.89 5.89 -9.40
N ALA A 39 2.93 6.75 -8.37
CA ALA A 39 3.34 8.14 -8.51
C ALA A 39 4.83 8.28 -8.84
N GLU A 40 5.16 9.32 -9.59
CA GLU A 40 6.54 9.65 -10.01
C GLU A 40 7.31 8.46 -10.60
N SER A 41 6.64 7.63 -11.40
CA SER A 41 7.25 6.45 -12.03
C SER A 41 8.39 6.81 -12.99
N ASP A 42 8.36 8.02 -13.55
CA ASP A 42 9.37 8.61 -14.42
C ASP A 42 10.71 8.86 -13.71
N LYS A 43 10.69 8.94 -12.37
CA LYS A 43 11.90 9.04 -11.54
C LYS A 43 12.46 7.68 -11.10
N ALA A 44 11.77 6.58 -11.40
CA ALA A 44 12.22 5.24 -11.08
C ALA A 44 13.24 4.74 -12.11
N ASP A 45 14.07 3.78 -11.71
CA ASP A 45 14.82 2.99 -12.68
C ASP A 45 13.85 2.16 -13.54
N VAL A 46 14.04 2.20 -14.86
CA VAL A 46 13.13 1.55 -15.83
C VAL A 46 13.13 0.03 -15.65
N GLY A 47 14.29 -0.56 -15.33
CA GLY A 47 14.42 -1.99 -15.08
C GLY A 47 13.70 -2.41 -13.80
N GLU A 48 13.88 -1.66 -12.72
CA GLU A 48 13.18 -1.88 -11.44
C GLU A 48 11.66 -1.77 -11.61
N LEU A 49 11.19 -0.73 -12.31
CA LEU A 49 9.76 -0.52 -12.58
C LEU A 49 9.16 -1.66 -13.40
N GLN A 50 9.86 -2.13 -14.45
CA GLN A 50 9.38 -3.21 -15.29
C GLN A 50 9.34 -4.55 -14.54
N ALA A 51 10.37 -4.85 -13.74
CA ALA A 51 10.41 -6.06 -12.91
C ALA A 51 9.24 -6.08 -11.91
N LEU A 52 8.95 -4.94 -11.27
CA LEU A 52 7.81 -4.81 -10.38
C LEU A 52 6.49 -5.01 -11.12
N LYS A 53 6.30 -4.38 -12.28
CA LYS A 53 5.07 -4.54 -13.07
C LYS A 53 4.81 -6.01 -13.41
N THR A 54 5.86 -6.77 -13.73
CA THR A 54 5.74 -8.22 -13.93
C THR A 54 5.26 -8.93 -12.65
N GLN A 55 5.84 -8.62 -11.49
CA GLN A 55 5.43 -9.19 -10.20
C GLN A 55 3.99 -8.83 -9.83
N LEU A 56 3.59 -7.58 -10.02
CA LEU A 56 2.23 -7.11 -9.76
C LEU A 56 1.21 -7.68 -10.76
N GLY A 57 1.63 -7.99 -11.98
CA GLY A 57 0.81 -8.63 -13.00
C GLY A 57 0.29 -10.01 -12.56
N GLU A 58 0.97 -10.69 -11.64
CA GLU A 58 0.51 -11.96 -11.05
C GLU A 58 -0.81 -11.81 -10.24
N PHE A 59 -1.13 -10.61 -9.78
CA PHE A 59 -2.34 -10.32 -9.01
C PHE A 59 -3.55 -9.98 -9.88
N GLY A 60 -3.40 -9.87 -11.20
CA GLY A 60 -4.50 -9.58 -12.12
C GLY A 60 -5.07 -8.15 -12.07
N CYS A 61 -4.44 -7.26 -11.30
CA CYS A 61 -4.85 -5.86 -11.15
C CYS A 61 -4.39 -4.96 -12.31
N LEU A 62 -5.09 -3.85 -12.53
CA LEU A 62 -4.69 -2.79 -13.46
C LEU A 62 -3.50 -2.01 -12.87
N ILE A 63 -2.42 -1.83 -13.63
CA ILE A 63 -1.25 -1.07 -13.18
C ILE A 63 -1.12 0.20 -14.00
N LEU A 64 -1.16 1.35 -13.34
CA LEU A 64 -1.18 2.68 -13.92
C LEU A 64 -0.02 3.51 -13.36
N ASP A 65 0.92 3.84 -14.24
CA ASP A 65 2.15 4.56 -13.88
C ASP A 65 2.29 5.88 -14.64
N LYS A 66 1.33 6.25 -15.48
CA LYS A 66 1.34 7.50 -16.24
C LYS A 66 0.21 8.40 -15.79
N SER A 67 0.46 9.69 -15.72
CA SER A 67 -0.60 10.67 -15.46
C SER A 67 -1.63 10.67 -16.59
N GLY A 68 -2.90 10.91 -16.23
CA GLY A 68 -3.99 10.85 -17.18
C GLY A 68 -5.36 10.84 -16.51
N LYS A 69 -6.40 10.74 -17.34
CA LYS A 69 -7.77 10.50 -16.89
C LYS A 69 -8.14 9.07 -17.24
N TYR A 70 -8.61 8.34 -16.25
CA TYR A 70 -8.96 6.93 -16.33
C TYR A 70 -10.41 6.76 -15.90
N ARG A 71 -11.13 5.93 -16.64
CA ARG A 71 -12.43 5.42 -16.19
C ARG A 71 -12.23 3.95 -15.87
N ILE A 72 -12.35 3.62 -14.59
CA ILE A 72 -12.24 2.26 -14.07
C ILE A 72 -13.59 1.96 -13.43
N ASP A 73 -14.28 0.96 -13.97
CA ASP A 73 -15.70 0.73 -13.71
C ASP A 73 -16.52 2.01 -13.91
N ASP A 74 -17.26 2.45 -12.89
CA ASP A 74 -18.11 3.64 -12.94
C ASP A 74 -17.41 4.92 -12.44
N GLU A 75 -16.19 4.81 -11.90
CA GLU A 75 -15.46 5.90 -11.24
C GLU A 75 -14.60 6.69 -12.23
N LEU A 76 -14.56 8.02 -12.08
CA LEU A 76 -13.61 8.87 -12.83
C LEU A 76 -12.38 9.12 -11.97
N ILE A 77 -11.24 8.59 -12.42
CA ILE A 77 -9.96 8.77 -11.75
C ILE A 77 -9.09 9.74 -12.54
N VAL A 78 -8.65 10.83 -11.90
CA VAL A 78 -7.65 11.74 -12.46
C VAL A 78 -6.33 11.50 -11.75
N PHE A 79 -5.37 10.93 -12.47
CA PHE A 79 -4.04 10.68 -11.97
C PHE A 79 -3.09 11.79 -12.39
N GLU A 80 -2.65 12.58 -11.42
CA GLU A 80 -1.65 13.63 -11.54
C GLU A 80 -0.29 13.12 -11.00
N PRO A 81 0.85 13.77 -11.30
CA PRO A 81 2.17 13.29 -10.87
C PRO A 81 2.29 13.02 -9.36
N LEU A 82 1.62 13.83 -8.53
CA LEU A 82 1.68 13.80 -7.06
C LEU A 82 0.31 13.68 -6.39
N SER A 83 -0.75 13.43 -7.16
CA SER A 83 -2.05 13.21 -6.55
C SER A 83 -2.95 12.34 -7.40
N LEU A 84 -3.89 11.68 -6.74
CA LEU A 84 -4.94 10.90 -7.37
C LEU A 84 -6.28 11.50 -6.95
N LEU A 85 -7.11 11.89 -7.90
CA LEU A 85 -8.49 12.29 -7.64
C LEU A 85 -9.41 11.13 -8.02
N VAL A 86 -10.28 10.74 -7.10
CA VAL A 86 -11.36 9.78 -7.32
C VAL A 86 -12.65 10.49 -6.97
N ASP A 87 -13.50 10.77 -7.97
CA ASP A 87 -14.79 11.48 -7.81
C ASP A 87 -14.70 12.67 -6.82
N ASP A 88 -13.82 13.61 -7.14
CA ASP A 88 -13.51 14.86 -6.42
C ASP A 88 -12.77 14.72 -5.07
N GLN A 89 -12.51 13.50 -4.58
CA GLN A 89 -11.62 13.29 -3.43
C GLN A 89 -10.16 13.17 -3.86
N ARG A 90 -9.28 13.99 -3.27
CA ARG A 90 -7.85 14.02 -3.58
C ARG A 90 -7.04 13.21 -2.56
N PHE A 91 -6.22 12.30 -3.06
CA PHE A 91 -5.25 11.49 -2.31
C PHE A 91 -3.83 11.87 -2.74
N ILE A 92 -2.91 11.95 -1.78
CA ILE A 92 -1.50 12.35 -2.03
C ILE A 92 -0.61 11.26 -1.42
N PRO A 93 0.20 10.56 -2.21
CA PRO A 93 1.05 9.49 -1.70
C PRO A 93 2.14 10.13 -0.85
N LEU A 94 2.28 9.68 0.40
CA LEU A 94 3.39 10.12 1.25
C LEU A 94 4.57 9.18 1.04
N ASP A 95 5.78 9.74 1.06
CA ASP A 95 7.00 8.95 1.04
C ASP A 95 7.00 7.92 2.17
N GLY A 96 7.31 6.68 1.80
CA GLY A 96 7.27 5.57 2.72
C GLY A 96 5.88 5.17 3.19
N SER A 97 4.84 5.45 2.40
CA SER A 97 3.49 4.95 2.67
C SER A 97 2.87 4.33 1.41
N VAL A 98 1.90 3.47 1.64
CA VAL A 98 0.94 3.04 0.62
C VAL A 98 -0.43 3.49 1.07
N ILE A 99 -1.21 4.06 0.16
CA ILE A 99 -2.60 4.39 0.40
C ILE A 99 -3.45 3.25 -0.17
N LEU A 100 -4.31 2.68 0.65
CA LEU A 100 -5.43 1.87 0.19
C LEU A 100 -6.65 2.78 0.09
N ILE A 101 -7.16 2.99 -1.12
CA ILE A 101 -8.36 3.79 -1.39
C ILE A 101 -9.49 2.81 -1.69
N GLU A 102 -10.53 2.85 -0.87
CA GLU A 102 -11.73 2.03 -1.04
C GLU A 102 -12.85 2.96 -1.51
N THR A 103 -13.46 2.67 -2.66
CA THR A 103 -14.49 3.55 -3.24
C THR A 103 -15.91 3.26 -2.76
N GLN A 104 -16.11 2.14 -2.06
CA GLN A 104 -17.41 1.72 -1.55
C GLN A 104 -17.32 1.31 -0.08
N PRO A 105 -18.36 1.57 0.74
CA PRO A 105 -19.60 2.29 0.40
C PRO A 105 -19.42 3.80 0.23
N GLU A 106 -18.34 4.36 0.77
CA GLU A 106 -17.92 5.75 0.60
C GLU A 106 -16.44 5.77 0.23
N ILE A 107 -16.06 6.74 -0.60
CA ILE A 107 -14.66 6.92 -0.98
C ILE A 107 -13.88 7.37 0.25
N HIS A 108 -12.87 6.58 0.61
CA HIS A 108 -11.93 6.91 1.68
C HIS A 108 -10.56 6.28 1.44
N GLY A 109 -9.53 6.83 2.07
CA GLY A 109 -8.15 6.39 1.93
C GLY A 109 -7.51 6.10 3.27
N ASN A 110 -6.97 4.89 3.42
CA ASN A 110 -6.22 4.44 4.58
C ASN A 110 -4.72 4.45 4.27
N TYR A 111 -3.96 5.28 5.00
CA TYR A 111 -2.51 5.29 4.90
C TYR A 111 -1.92 4.13 5.69
N ILE A 112 -1.23 3.26 4.98
CA ILE A 112 -0.42 2.20 5.55
C ILE A 112 1.00 2.74 5.59
N ALA A 113 1.43 3.18 6.77
CA ALA A 113 2.82 3.57 6.99
C ALA A 113 3.71 2.34 6.80
N LEU A 114 4.67 2.47 5.90
CA LEU A 114 5.69 1.46 5.67
C LEU A 114 6.91 1.98 6.43
N ASP A 115 7.56 1.12 7.20
CA ASP A 115 8.53 1.49 8.24
C ASP A 115 9.87 2.00 7.65
N PHE A 116 9.82 3.10 6.90
CA PHE A 116 10.96 3.65 6.15
C PHE A 116 11.89 4.49 7.04
N PHE A 117 11.45 4.88 8.25
CA PHE A 117 12.12 5.88 9.11
C PHE A 117 12.74 5.36 10.41
N ALA A 118 12.85 4.05 10.65
CA ALA A 118 13.72 3.59 11.72
C ALA A 118 15.17 3.84 11.30
N ASP A 119 15.82 4.93 11.71
CA ASP A 119 17.25 5.15 11.47
C ASP A 119 18.06 3.88 11.76
N GLU A 120 19.13 3.63 11.00
CA GLU A 120 20.05 2.51 11.24
C GLU A 120 20.71 2.53 12.63
N ASP A 121 20.48 3.59 13.43
CA ASP A 121 20.89 3.68 14.84
C ASP A 121 19.95 2.94 15.81
N PHE A 122 18.78 2.45 15.38
CA PHE A 122 17.93 1.57 16.19
C PHE A 122 18.15 0.09 15.85
N ALA A 123 19.38 -0.39 16.08
CA ALA A 123 19.70 -1.82 16.10
C ALA A 123 18.95 -2.59 17.22
N ASP A 124 18.23 -1.90 18.11
CA ASP A 124 17.64 -2.49 19.32
C ASP A 124 16.10 -2.64 19.30
N TYR A 125 15.39 -2.30 18.22
CA TYR A 125 13.94 -2.54 18.15
C TYR A 125 13.63 -3.94 17.58
N HIS A 126 13.88 -4.98 18.38
CA HIS A 126 13.44 -6.36 18.14
C HIS A 126 11.92 -6.56 18.38
N GLY A 127 11.09 -5.63 17.95
CA GLY A 127 9.64 -5.74 17.99
C GLY A 127 9.10 -6.16 16.64
N GLU A 128 9.29 -7.43 16.25
CA GLU A 128 8.62 -7.97 15.06
C GLU A 128 7.10 -7.88 15.25
N ILE A 129 6.46 -6.89 14.61
CA ILE A 129 5.00 -6.90 14.45
C ILE A 129 4.70 -7.96 13.39
N ASP A 130 4.37 -9.15 13.86
CA ASP A 130 3.94 -10.26 13.04
C ASP A 130 2.48 -10.10 12.56
N ALA A 131 2.04 -10.99 11.67
CA ALA A 131 0.69 -10.95 11.11
C ALA A 131 -0.41 -11.01 12.19
N GLN A 132 -0.14 -11.68 13.30
CA GLN A 132 -1.04 -11.78 14.44
C GLN A 132 -1.20 -10.43 15.15
N SER A 133 -0.09 -9.69 15.31
CA SER A 133 -0.06 -8.37 15.93
C SER A 133 -0.82 -7.33 15.09
N LEU A 134 -0.77 -7.42 13.76
CA LEU A 134 -1.56 -6.57 12.86
C LEU A 134 -3.07 -6.85 12.95
N ILE A 135 -3.47 -8.12 13.08
CA ILE A 135 -4.87 -8.50 13.28
C ILE A 135 -5.39 -7.98 14.62
N GLU A 136 -4.60 -8.10 15.68
CA GLU A 136 -4.95 -7.60 17.01
C GLU A 136 -5.08 -6.07 17.04
N LEU A 137 -4.21 -5.35 16.32
CA LEU A 137 -4.31 -3.90 16.17
C LEU A 137 -5.58 -3.50 15.42
N LYS A 138 -5.93 -4.22 14.33
CA LYS A 138 -7.16 -4.02 13.56
C LYS A 138 -8.39 -4.26 14.43
N ASP A 139 -8.41 -5.29 15.26
CA ASP A 139 -9.52 -5.57 16.17
C ASP A 139 -9.67 -4.50 17.27
N LEU A 140 -8.56 -4.02 17.82
CA LEU A 140 -8.54 -2.92 18.80
C LEU A 140 -9.06 -1.60 18.21
N MET A 141 -8.64 -1.24 17.00
CA MET A 141 -9.10 -0.03 16.31
C MET A 141 -10.60 -0.11 15.97
N ASN A 142 -11.14 -1.31 15.76
CA ASN A 142 -12.56 -1.57 15.52
C ASN A 142 -13.38 -1.75 16.82
N GLY A 143 -12.81 -1.45 18.00
CA GLY A 143 -13.51 -1.51 19.28
C GLY A 143 -13.83 -2.92 19.79
N ARG A 144 -13.21 -3.96 19.24
CA ARG A 144 -13.41 -5.34 19.69
C ARG A 144 -12.46 -5.65 20.85
N PRO A 145 -12.95 -6.13 22.00
CA PRO A 145 -12.10 -6.39 23.17
C PRO A 145 -11.15 -7.55 22.89
N LYS A 146 -9.89 -7.42 23.36
CA LYS A 146 -8.88 -8.49 23.34
C LYS A 146 -9.49 -9.77 23.90
N ARG A 147 -9.49 -10.85 23.11
CA ARG A 147 -9.69 -12.20 23.65
C ARG A 147 -8.46 -12.50 24.52
N ASN A 148 -8.63 -12.42 25.84
CA ASN A 148 -7.62 -12.88 26.80
C ASN A 148 -7.20 -14.31 26.44
N LYS A 149 -5.98 -14.49 25.94
CA LYS A 149 -5.30 -15.77 26.05
C LYS A 149 -4.98 -15.94 27.53
N SER A 150 -5.86 -16.63 28.25
CA SER A 150 -5.49 -17.23 29.51
C SER A 150 -4.30 -18.15 29.24
N HIS A 151 -3.12 -17.76 29.72
CA HIS A 151 -2.07 -18.73 30.00
C HIS A 151 -2.64 -19.71 31.02
N LEU A 152 -3.07 -20.87 30.53
CA LEU A 152 -3.42 -22.02 31.33
C LEU A 152 -2.63 -23.21 30.76
N ASN A 153 -1.56 -23.49 31.51
CA ASN A 153 -0.69 -24.67 31.55
C ASN A 153 0.28 -24.90 30.39
#